data_AF-A0A7S3M0K2-F1
#
_entry.id   AF-A0A7S3M0K2-F1
#
_cell.length_a   1.000
_cell.length_b   1.000
_cell.length_c   1.000
_cell.angle_alpha   90.00
_cell.angle_beta   90.00
_cell.angle_gamma   90.00
#
_symmetry.space_group_name_H-M   'P 1'
#
loop_
_entity.id
_entity.type
_entity.pdbx_description
1 polymer ?
#
loop_
_entity_poly.entity_id
_entity_poly.type
_entity_poly.pdbx_seq_one_letter_code
_entity_poly.pdbx_strand_id
1 'polypeptide(L)'
;GKALSSMPGKMSSGPLIVARRAPRAEEEEEFDGARMDLKEVVAKDSGDRQRWLTTALKAAREDRIRLGLTALFDILAHRKFADNIAAKAGRRMRREILQHSDLFSAKQQKFLQSSHWSLDQFGGGSGGAGGPDRHDDIDEDVADRHEELSRKKAAVWDAEERAARRAAEPAGEPTIVSSANVELAKTEAD
;
A
#
# COMPACT_ATOMS: atom_id res chain seq x y z
N GLY A 1 -30.20 44.59 -47.23
CA GLY A 1 -31.19 44.19 -46.21
C GLY A 1 -30.75 42.88 -45.58
N LYS A 2 -31.00 42.72 -44.27
CA LYS A 2 -30.57 41.65 -43.32
C LYS A 2 -29.11 41.81 -42.87
N ALA A 3 -28.73 42.32 -41.70
CA ALA A 3 -29.27 42.36 -40.33
C ALA A 3 -29.15 41.04 -39.53
N LEU A 4 -28.36 41.12 -38.44
CA LEU A 4 -28.39 40.30 -37.20
C LEU A 4 -27.80 38.88 -37.35
N SER A 5 -26.91 38.33 -36.50
CA SER A 5 -26.73 38.40 -35.03
C SER A 5 -25.27 37.97 -34.73
N SER A 6 -24.43 38.63 -33.94
CA SER A 6 -24.46 38.90 -32.49
C SER A 6 -24.75 37.67 -31.61
N MET A 7 -23.68 36.98 -31.18
CA MET A 7 -23.60 36.29 -29.89
C MET A 7 -22.15 36.23 -29.36
N PRO A 8 -21.77 37.03 -28.34
CA PRO A 8 -20.57 36.76 -27.56
C PRO A 8 -20.91 35.74 -26.45
N GLY A 9 -20.49 34.49 -26.65
CA GLY A 9 -20.54 33.46 -25.62
C GLY A 9 -19.54 33.78 -24.51
N LYS A 10 -20.03 34.25 -23.36
CA LYS A 10 -19.28 34.33 -22.11
C LYS A 10 -18.93 32.92 -21.65
N MET A 11 -17.71 32.47 -21.93
CA MET A 11 -17.14 31.29 -21.27
C MET A 11 -16.76 31.72 -19.85
N SER A 12 -17.60 31.33 -18.89
CA SER A 12 -17.34 31.45 -17.46
C SER A 12 -16.10 30.62 -17.12
N SER A 13 -14.96 31.30 -16.97
CA SER A 13 -13.73 30.69 -16.47
C SER A 13 -13.88 30.48 -14.98
N GLY A 14 -14.31 29.27 -14.60
CA GLY A 14 -14.34 28.85 -13.21
C GLY A 14 -12.91 28.75 -12.65
N PRO A 15 -12.68 29.15 -11.39
CA PRO A 15 -11.37 29.01 -10.78
C PRO A 15 -10.99 27.53 -10.67
N LEU A 16 -9.90 27.15 -11.33
CA LEU A 16 -9.20 25.90 -11.10
C LEU A 16 -8.75 25.87 -9.64
N ILE A 17 -9.53 25.18 -8.80
CA ILE A 17 -9.12 24.81 -7.45
C ILE A 17 -8.03 23.77 -7.63
N VAL A 18 -6.78 24.23 -7.69
CA VAL A 18 -5.60 23.39 -7.53
C VAL A 18 -5.62 22.93 -6.08
N ALA A 19 -6.27 21.80 -5.82
CA ALA A 19 -6.20 21.10 -4.55
C ALA A 19 -4.71 20.84 -4.29
N ARG A 20 -4.11 21.68 -3.46
CA ARG A 20 -2.75 21.48 -2.94
C ARG A 20 -2.81 20.19 -2.14
N ARG A 21 -2.47 19.09 -2.80
CA ARG A 21 -2.26 17.77 -2.20
C ARG A 21 -1.32 17.99 -1.03
N ALA A 22 -1.87 17.95 0.18
CA ALA A 22 -1.07 18.00 1.40
C ALA A 22 -0.02 16.89 1.30
N PRO A 23 1.25 17.16 1.65
CA PRO A 23 2.26 16.12 1.71
C PRO A 23 1.73 15.05 2.66
N ARG A 24 1.36 13.89 2.11
CA ARG A 24 0.96 12.71 2.85
C ARG A 24 2.13 12.44 3.79
N ALA A 25 1.93 12.63 5.09
CA ALA A 25 2.89 12.20 6.09
C ALA A 25 3.07 10.70 5.86
N GLU A 26 4.18 10.32 5.22
CA GLU A 26 4.64 8.95 5.21
C GLU A 26 4.92 8.66 6.68
N GLU A 27 4.01 7.95 7.33
CA GLU A 27 4.27 7.37 8.66
C GLU A 27 5.64 6.71 8.55
N GLU A 28 6.58 7.20 9.35
CA GLU A 28 7.92 6.64 9.44
C GLU A 28 7.75 5.22 9.96
N GLU A 29 7.53 4.27 9.04
CA GLU A 29 7.70 2.85 9.32
C GLU A 29 9.15 2.72 9.79
N GLU A 30 9.29 2.66 11.12
CA GLU A 30 10.54 2.42 11.80
C GLU A 30 11.10 1.14 11.20
N PHE A 31 12.06 1.30 10.30
CA PHE A 31 12.73 0.18 9.68
C PHE A 31 13.55 -0.46 10.78
N ASP A 32 12.94 -1.43 11.45
CA ASP A 32 13.56 -2.27 12.44
C ASP A 32 14.65 -3.05 11.70
N GLY A 33 15.87 -2.50 11.68
CA GLY A 33 17.04 -2.99 10.92
C GLY A 33 17.42 -4.45 11.20
N ALA A 34 16.61 -5.13 12.01
CA ALA A 34 16.65 -6.50 12.47
C ALA A 34 16.52 -7.59 11.39
N ARG A 35 16.21 -7.29 10.12
CA ARG A 35 16.00 -8.36 9.11
C ARG A 35 16.82 -8.19 7.83
N MET A 36 18.13 -8.00 8.00
CA MET A 36 19.13 -8.22 6.94
C MET A 36 19.64 -9.66 6.93
N ASP A 37 18.78 -10.65 7.20
CA ASP A 37 19.12 -12.05 7.01
C ASP A 37 18.69 -12.51 5.62
N LEU A 38 19.64 -13.07 4.86
CA LEU A 38 19.39 -13.55 3.51
C LEU A 38 18.25 -14.59 3.45
N LYS A 39 18.14 -15.48 4.44
CA LYS A 39 17.12 -16.54 4.44
C LYS A 39 15.72 -15.95 4.57
N GLU A 40 15.56 -14.93 5.41
CA GLU A 40 14.28 -14.26 5.60
C GLU A 40 13.85 -13.50 4.34
N VAL A 41 14.79 -12.80 3.69
CA VAL A 41 14.51 -12.04 2.47
C VAL A 41 14.18 -12.96 1.28
N VAL A 42 14.88 -14.09 1.17
CA VAL A 42 14.60 -15.08 0.12
C VAL A 42 13.31 -15.85 0.38
N ALA A 43 12.90 -16.02 1.64
CA ALA A 43 11.63 -16.64 2.00
C ALA A 43 10.41 -15.76 1.67
N LYS A 44 10.60 -14.43 1.55
CA LYS A 44 9.54 -13.51 1.12
C LYS A 44 9.18 -13.72 -0.34
N ASP A 45 7.91 -13.46 -0.65
CA ASP A 45 7.43 -13.39 -2.04
C ASP A 45 8.11 -12.25 -2.80
N SER A 46 8.13 -12.35 -4.13
CA SER A 46 8.66 -11.32 -5.03
C SER A 46 8.14 -9.91 -4.75
N GLY A 47 6.86 -9.75 -4.41
CA GLY A 47 6.27 -8.44 -4.10
C GLY A 47 6.77 -7.87 -2.77
N ASP A 48 6.79 -8.69 -1.73
CA ASP A 48 7.27 -8.29 -0.40
C ASP A 48 8.78 -8.03 -0.40
N ARG A 49 9.54 -8.77 -1.22
CA ARG A 49 10.97 -8.56 -1.42
C ARG A 49 11.25 -7.21 -2.08
N GLN A 50 10.43 -6.82 -3.06
CA GLN A 50 10.53 -5.48 -3.66
C GLN A 50 10.22 -4.40 -2.63
N ARG A 51 9.13 -4.52 -1.87
CA ARG A 51 8.79 -3.55 -0.81
C ARG A 51 9.92 -3.42 0.22
N TRP A 52 10.44 -4.56 0.69
CA TRP A 52 11.58 -4.61 1.60
C TRP A 52 12.81 -3.91 1.02
N LEU A 53 13.11 -4.12 -0.26
CA LEU A 53 14.23 -3.47 -0.94
C LEU A 53 14.06 -1.95 -0.95
N THR A 54 12.89 -1.44 -1.35
CA THR A 54 12.62 -0.01 -1.40
C THR A 54 12.77 0.62 -0.01
N THR A 55 12.22 -0.01 1.03
CA THR A 55 12.36 0.50 2.41
C THR A 55 13.82 0.44 2.89
N ALA A 56 14.55 -0.64 2.59
CA ALA A 56 15.96 -0.77 2.94
C ALA A 56 16.83 0.29 2.25
N LEU A 57 16.57 0.60 0.97
CA LEU A 57 17.26 1.66 0.23
C LEU A 57 16.92 3.05 0.76
N LYS A 58 15.64 3.32 1.11
CA LYS A 58 15.23 4.57 1.77
C LYS A 58 15.96 4.75 3.11
N ALA A 59 15.94 3.74 3.97
CA ALA A 59 16.61 3.78 5.28
C ALA A 59 18.15 3.87 5.17
N ALA A 60 18.73 3.28 4.13
CA ALA A 60 20.15 3.44 3.80
C ALA A 60 20.48 4.88 3.38
N ARG A 61 19.62 5.52 2.59
CA ARG A 61 19.78 6.92 2.16
C ARG A 61 19.66 7.91 3.32
N GLU A 62 18.83 7.59 4.30
CA GLU A 62 18.71 8.35 5.56
C GLU A 62 19.83 8.06 6.56
N ASP A 63 20.84 7.28 6.17
CA ASP A 63 21.96 6.88 7.03
C ASP A 63 21.57 6.11 8.30
N ARG A 64 20.32 5.63 8.41
CA ARG A 64 19.85 4.82 9.54
C ARG A 64 20.54 3.44 9.61
N ILE A 65 21.13 2.99 8.49
CA ILE A 65 21.72 1.64 8.35
C ILE A 65 23.16 1.66 7.79
N ARG A 66 24.00 2.62 8.19
CA ARG A 66 25.39 2.70 7.69
C ARG A 66 26.20 1.41 7.87
N LEU A 67 26.00 0.71 9.00
CA LEU A 67 26.69 -0.56 9.29
C LEU A 67 26.13 -1.76 8.51
N GLY A 68 24.91 -1.65 7.98
CA GLY A 68 24.24 -2.73 7.25
C GLY A 68 24.38 -2.65 5.73
N LEU A 69 25.01 -1.62 5.16
CA LEU A 69 25.19 -1.48 3.70
C LEU A 69 25.93 -2.68 3.08
N THR A 70 26.92 -3.22 3.79
CA THR A 70 27.65 -4.43 3.34
C THR A 70 26.73 -5.65 3.32
N ALA A 71 25.95 -5.87 4.38
CA ALA A 71 25.00 -6.98 4.46
C ALA A 71 23.89 -6.84 3.40
N LEU A 72 23.39 -5.61 3.18
CA LEU A 72 22.44 -5.31 2.11
C LEU A 72 23.05 -5.68 0.75
N PHE A 73 24.27 -5.25 0.47
CA PHE A 73 24.96 -5.62 -0.77
C PHE A 73 25.12 -7.13 -0.91
N ASP A 74 25.51 -7.85 0.15
CA ASP A 74 25.68 -9.30 0.11
C ASP A 74 24.37 -10.02 -0.23
N ILE A 75 23.24 -9.53 0.29
CA ILE A 75 21.91 -10.04 -0.07
C ILE A 75 21.62 -9.78 -1.56
N LEU A 76 21.85 -8.55 -2.05
CA LEU A 76 21.59 -8.18 -3.44
C LEU A 76 22.51 -8.88 -4.45
N ALA A 77 23.73 -9.22 -4.03
CA ALA A 77 24.71 -9.95 -4.83
C ALA A 77 24.41 -11.45 -4.87
N HIS A 78 23.65 -11.97 -3.91
CA HIS A 78 23.38 -13.40 -3.78
C HIS A 78 22.48 -13.92 -4.91
N ARG A 79 22.83 -15.08 -5.50
CA ARG A 79 22.06 -15.67 -6.63
C ARG A 79 20.62 -15.97 -6.27
N LYS A 80 20.38 -16.52 -5.08
CA LYS A 80 19.03 -16.79 -4.56
C LYS A 80 18.14 -15.57 -4.40
N PHE A 81 18.70 -14.36 -4.36
CA PHE A 81 17.90 -13.15 -4.34
C PHE A 81 17.13 -12.97 -5.65
N ALA A 82 17.72 -13.34 -6.79
CA ALA A 82 17.07 -13.27 -8.09
C ALA A 82 16.14 -14.46 -8.38
N ASP A 83 16.21 -15.53 -7.57
CA ASP A 83 15.40 -16.73 -7.77
C ASP A 83 13.91 -16.45 -7.48
N ASN A 84 13.05 -17.04 -8.31
CA ASN A 84 11.58 -16.94 -8.25
C ASN A 84 11.03 -15.51 -8.33
N ILE A 85 11.78 -14.58 -8.93
CA ILE A 85 11.30 -13.21 -9.17
C ILE A 85 10.60 -13.14 -10.54
N ALA A 86 9.37 -12.61 -10.55
CA ALA A 86 8.68 -12.27 -11.79
C ALA A 86 9.46 -11.22 -12.60
N ALA A 87 9.57 -11.38 -13.92
CA ALA A 87 10.39 -10.51 -14.76
C ALA A 87 10.04 -9.02 -14.65
N LYS A 88 8.76 -8.67 -14.47
CA LYS A 88 8.33 -7.27 -14.24
C LYS A 88 8.90 -6.72 -12.92
N ALA A 89 8.80 -7.49 -11.84
CA ALA A 89 9.32 -7.11 -10.53
C ALA A 89 10.86 -7.04 -10.54
N GLY A 90 11.53 -8.00 -11.16
CA GLY A 90 12.99 -8.02 -11.30
C GLY A 90 13.54 -6.79 -12.03
N ARG A 91 12.86 -6.34 -13.10
CA ARG A 91 13.19 -5.09 -13.79
C ARG A 91 13.08 -3.85 -12.90
N ARG A 92 12.00 -3.76 -12.10
CA ARG A 92 11.79 -2.66 -11.15
C ARG A 92 12.85 -2.65 -10.06
N MET A 93 13.09 -3.81 -9.41
CA MET A 93 14.14 -3.97 -8.39
C MET A 93 15.52 -3.60 -8.93
N ARG A 94 15.89 -4.08 -10.13
CA ARG A 94 17.16 -3.73 -10.78
C ARG A 94 17.29 -2.22 -10.96
N ARG A 95 16.23 -1.55 -11.44
CA ARG A 95 16.22 -0.10 -11.66
C ARG A 95 16.40 0.67 -10.36
N GLU A 96 15.67 0.31 -9.31
CA GLU A 96 15.79 0.94 -7.98
C GLU A 96 17.21 0.78 -7.41
N ILE A 97 17.80 -0.41 -7.49
CA ILE A 97 19.16 -0.65 -6.99
C ILE A 97 20.19 0.20 -7.75
N LEU A 98 20.08 0.31 -9.08
CA LEU A 98 21.00 1.12 -9.87
C LEU A 98 20.81 2.61 -9.63
N GLN A 99 19.58 3.07 -9.39
CA GLN A 99 19.27 4.45 -9.04
C GLN A 99 19.90 4.87 -7.70
N HIS A 100 19.99 3.92 -6.76
CA HIS A 100 20.61 4.12 -5.44
C HIS A 100 22.02 3.49 -5.35
N SER A 101 22.69 3.32 -6.48
CA SER A 101 24.01 2.67 -6.52
C SER A 101 25.10 3.51 -5.84
N ASP A 102 24.91 4.82 -5.77
CA ASP A 102 25.75 5.81 -5.09
C ASP A 102 25.92 5.54 -3.59
N LEU A 103 24.98 4.84 -2.97
CA LEU A 103 25.06 4.41 -1.56
C LEU A 103 26.13 3.34 -1.31
N PHE A 104 26.54 2.61 -2.34
CA PHE A 104 27.52 1.52 -2.23
C PHE A 104 28.93 1.98 -2.59
N SER A 105 29.94 1.23 -2.17
CA SER A 105 31.33 1.50 -2.57
C SER A 105 31.51 1.39 -4.11
N ALA A 106 32.49 2.10 -4.67
CA ALA A 106 32.78 2.04 -6.11
C ALA A 106 33.05 0.62 -6.64
N LYS A 107 33.58 -0.28 -5.80
CA LYS A 107 33.77 -1.69 -6.15
C LYS A 107 32.43 -2.44 -6.26
N GLN A 108 31.52 -2.19 -5.31
CA GLN A 108 30.17 -2.76 -5.32
C GLN A 108 29.33 -2.20 -6.48
N GLN A 109 29.43 -0.90 -6.76
CA GLN A 109 28.78 -0.26 -7.91
C GLN A 109 29.17 -0.94 -9.24
N LYS A 110 30.47 -1.16 -9.46
CA LYS A 110 30.96 -1.88 -10.65
C LYS A 110 30.43 -3.31 -10.73
N PHE A 111 30.27 -4.00 -9.60
CA PHE A 111 29.69 -5.33 -9.56
C PHE A 111 28.19 -5.31 -9.92
N LEU A 112 27.41 -4.37 -9.37
CA LEU A 112 25.98 -4.19 -9.68
C LEU A 112 25.74 -3.80 -11.16
N GLN A 113 26.72 -3.21 -11.82
CA GLN A 113 26.66 -2.90 -13.25
C GLN A 113 27.20 -4.01 -14.15
N SER A 114 27.78 -5.07 -13.57
CA SER A 114 28.41 -6.16 -14.32
C SER A 114 27.39 -7.23 -14.75
N SER A 115 27.69 -7.92 -15.84
CA SER A 115 26.88 -9.05 -16.33
C SER A 115 26.92 -10.28 -15.42
N HIS A 116 27.79 -10.28 -14.40
CA HIS A 116 27.84 -11.35 -13.39
C HIS A 116 26.78 -11.19 -12.30
N TRP A 117 26.10 -10.05 -12.25
CA TRP A 117 25.06 -9.82 -11.28
C TRP A 117 23.77 -10.57 -11.66
N SER A 118 23.19 -11.29 -10.69
CA SER A 118 22.02 -12.15 -10.91
C SER A 118 20.77 -11.40 -11.39
N LEU A 119 20.67 -10.09 -11.14
CA LEU A 119 19.56 -9.27 -11.65
C LEU A 119 19.83 -8.72 -13.06
N ASP A 120 21.03 -8.88 -13.62
CA ASP A 120 21.36 -8.39 -14.96
C ASP A 120 20.54 -9.08 -16.06
N GLN A 121 20.13 -10.33 -15.83
CA GLN A 121 19.20 -11.05 -16.72
C GLN A 121 17.86 -10.32 -16.93
N PHE A 122 17.48 -9.41 -16.03
CA PHE A 122 16.27 -8.58 -16.16
C PHE A 122 16.54 -7.27 -16.91
N GLY A 123 17.80 -6.85 -17.07
CA GLY A 123 18.19 -5.60 -17.72
C GLY A 123 18.21 -5.64 -19.24
N GLY A 124 18.34 -6.84 -19.82
CA GLY A 124 18.34 -7.03 -21.27
C GLY A 124 16.93 -7.00 -21.84
N GLY A 125 16.55 -5.89 -22.48
CA GLY A 125 15.37 -5.78 -23.35
C GLY A 125 15.41 -6.67 -24.60
N SER A 126 16.05 -7.84 -24.54
CA SER A 126 16.19 -8.77 -25.65
C SER A 126 15.04 -9.78 -25.62
N GLY A 127 13.96 -9.47 -26.34
CA GLY A 127 13.01 -10.52 -26.76
C GLY A 127 11.61 -10.05 -27.15
N GLY A 128 11.18 -8.85 -26.77
CA GLY A 128 9.87 -8.32 -27.12
C GLY A 128 9.97 -7.18 -28.12
N ALA A 129 10.24 -7.47 -29.39
CA ALA A 129 10.02 -6.51 -30.46
C ALA A 129 8.52 -6.14 -30.50
N GLY A 130 8.19 -4.90 -30.13
CA GLY A 130 6.89 -4.30 -30.44
C GLY A 130 6.23 -3.57 -29.29
N GLY A 131 6.55 -2.28 -29.13
CA GLY A 131 5.73 -1.37 -28.33
C GLY A 131 6.51 -0.13 -27.91
N PRO A 132 6.39 1.01 -28.62
CA PRO A 132 6.83 2.28 -28.07
C PRO A 132 6.07 2.54 -26.78
N ASP A 133 6.81 2.67 -25.69
CA ASP A 133 6.63 3.69 -24.65
C ASP A 133 5.19 4.21 -24.49
N ARG A 134 4.28 3.31 -24.14
CA ARG A 134 3.06 3.71 -23.46
C ARG A 134 3.41 3.70 -22.00
N HIS A 135 3.73 4.89 -21.50
CA HIS A 135 3.49 5.32 -20.13
C HIS A 135 2.95 4.18 -19.25
N ASP A 136 3.83 3.55 -18.46
CA ASP A 136 3.48 2.71 -17.31
C ASP A 136 2.91 3.66 -16.21
N ASP A 137 1.89 4.46 -16.56
CA ASP A 137 1.00 5.18 -15.63
C ASP A 137 0.01 4.21 -14.96
N ILE A 138 0.24 2.90 -15.10
CA ILE A 138 -0.51 1.84 -14.40
C ILE A 138 0.28 1.38 -13.17
N ASP A 139 0.93 2.33 -12.48
CA ASP A 139 1.35 2.17 -11.09
C ASP A 139 0.59 3.10 -10.13
N GLU A 140 -0.37 3.91 -10.63
CA GLU A 140 -1.21 4.74 -9.75
C GLU A 140 -2.43 3.98 -9.18
N ASP A 141 -2.82 2.84 -9.75
CA ASP A 141 -4.07 2.13 -9.37
C ASP A 141 -3.87 0.97 -8.36
N VAL A 142 -2.63 0.49 -8.15
CA VAL A 142 -2.38 -0.63 -7.20
C VAL A 142 -2.27 -0.13 -5.76
N ALA A 143 -1.82 1.11 -5.56
CA ALA A 143 -1.88 1.78 -4.26
C ALA A 143 -3.33 2.08 -3.85
N ASP A 144 -4.18 2.49 -4.81
CA ASP A 144 -5.61 2.75 -4.57
C ASP A 144 -6.35 1.46 -4.18
N ARG A 145 -6.04 0.34 -4.83
CA ARG A 145 -6.63 -0.97 -4.49
C ARG A 145 -6.25 -1.47 -3.10
N HIS A 146 -5.04 -1.16 -2.63
CA HIS A 146 -4.62 -1.49 -1.26
C HIS A 146 -5.27 -0.57 -0.22
N GLU A 147 -5.46 0.71 -0.54
CA GLU A 147 -6.19 1.65 0.31
C GLU A 147 -7.69 1.29 0.41
N GLU A 148 -8.30 0.84 -0.68
CA GLU A 148 -9.68 0.34 -0.69
C GLU A 148 -9.83 -0.93 0.18
N LEU A 149 -8.88 -1.86 0.12
CA LEU A 149 -8.87 -3.05 0.97
C LEU A 149 -8.67 -2.72 2.45
N SER A 150 -7.81 -1.75 2.78
CA SER A 150 -7.63 -1.27 4.15
C SER A 150 -8.87 -0.53 4.69
N ARG A 151 -9.52 0.32 3.88
CA ARG A 151 -10.79 0.98 4.26
C ARG A 151 -11.91 -0.04 4.47
N LYS A 152 -12.03 -1.04 3.60
CA LYS A 152 -13.00 -2.14 3.75
C LYS A 152 -12.72 -2.95 5.01
N LYS A 153 -11.46 -3.23 5.33
CA LYS A 153 -11.08 -3.98 6.53
C LYS A 153 -11.35 -3.21 7.83
N ALA A 154 -11.10 -1.91 7.85
CA ALA A 154 -11.45 -1.04 8.98
C ALA A 154 -12.97 -0.98 9.22
N ALA A 155 -13.77 -0.87 8.16
CA ALA A 155 -15.23 -0.87 8.27
C ALA A 155 -15.80 -2.20 8.81
N VAL A 156 -15.17 -3.33 8.47
CA VAL A 156 -15.56 -4.65 8.99
C VAL A 156 -15.29 -4.75 10.50
N TRP A 157 -14.13 -4.30 10.96
CA TRP A 157 -13.80 -4.29 12.40
C TRP A 157 -14.78 -3.42 13.20
N ASP A 158 -15.10 -2.23 12.69
CA ASP A 158 -16.00 -1.26 13.32
C ASP A 158 -17.47 -1.75 13.36
N ALA A 159 -17.87 -2.57 12.38
CA ALA A 159 -19.17 -3.26 12.37
C ALA A 159 -19.21 -4.41 13.36
N GLU A 160 -18.12 -5.18 13.47
CA GLU A 160 -17.98 -6.29 14.41
C GLU A 160 -18.01 -5.79 15.86
N GLU A 161 -17.35 -4.67 16.16
CA GLU A 161 -17.36 -4.07 17.50
C GLU A 161 -18.74 -3.48 17.88
N ARG A 162 -19.48 -2.89 16.93
CA ARG A 162 -20.88 -2.48 17.15
C ARG A 162 -21.82 -3.66 17.37
N ALA A 163 -21.62 -4.77 16.64
CA ALA A 163 -22.40 -5.98 16.82
C ALA A 163 -22.15 -6.60 18.21
N ALA A 164 -20.90 -6.63 18.66
CA ALA A 164 -20.54 -7.09 20.00
C ALA A 164 -21.15 -6.22 21.10
N ARG A 165 -21.15 -4.88 20.95
CA ARG A 165 -21.80 -3.96 21.90
C ARG A 165 -23.32 -4.13 21.95
N ARG A 166 -23.96 -4.39 20.80
CA ARG A 166 -25.42 -4.62 20.73
C ARG A 166 -25.83 -5.97 21.33
N ALA A 167 -24.96 -6.99 21.23
CA ALA A 167 -25.19 -8.28 21.89
C ALA A 167 -24.96 -8.22 23.41
N ALA A 168 -24.11 -7.31 23.86
CA ALA A 168 -23.85 -7.06 25.28
C ALA A 168 -24.85 -6.09 25.94
N GLU A 169 -25.74 -5.46 25.18
CA GLU A 169 -26.83 -4.67 25.74
C GLU A 169 -27.90 -5.65 26.26
N PRO A 170 -28.09 -5.77 27.58
CA PRO A 170 -29.06 -6.70 28.14
C PRO A 170 -30.44 -6.25 27.67
N ALA A 171 -31.12 -7.10 26.90
CA ALA A 171 -32.50 -6.89 26.49
C ALA A 171 -33.31 -6.54 27.73
N GLY A 172 -33.70 -5.26 27.83
CA GLY A 172 -34.41 -4.74 28.98
C GLY A 172 -35.56 -5.68 29.31
N GLU A 173 -35.52 -6.25 30.51
CA GLU A 173 -36.56 -7.13 31.00
C GLU A 173 -37.90 -6.41 30.82
N PRO A 174 -38.90 -7.05 30.18
CA PRO A 174 -40.21 -6.44 30.05
C PRO A 174 -40.76 -6.23 31.44
N THR A 175 -40.77 -4.97 31.90
CA THR A 175 -41.47 -4.54 33.11
C THR A 175 -42.93 -4.94 32.94
N ILE A 176 -43.30 -6.08 33.53
CA ILE A 176 -44.69 -6.52 33.62
C ILE A 176 -45.36 -5.52 34.56
N VAL A 177 -46.01 -4.51 33.99
CA VAL A 177 -46.88 -3.63 34.75
C VAL A 177 -48.08 -4.48 35.15
N SER A 178 -48.06 -5.01 36.38
CA SER A 178 -49.20 -5.67 37.00
C SER A 178 -50.34 -4.66 37.16
N SER A 179 -51.14 -4.53 36.12
CA SER A 179 -52.48 -3.96 36.17
C SER A 179 -53.45 -5.08 36.54
N ALA A 180 -53.84 -5.13 37.81
CA ALA A 180 -55.05 -5.83 38.23
C ALA A 180 -55.84 -4.92 39.17
N ASN A 181 -56.65 -4.06 38.53
CA ASN A 181 -57.89 -3.52 39.08
C ASN A 181 -58.78 -4.69 39.56
N VAL A 182 -59.34 -4.64 40.76
CA VAL A 182 -60.72 -4.17 41.06
C VAL A 182 -61.81 -4.88 40.25
N GLU A 183 -62.52 -5.82 40.88
CA GLU A 183 -64.00 -5.93 40.95
C GLU A 183 -64.35 -7.25 41.68
N LEU A 184 -65.04 -7.29 42.83
CA LEU A 184 -66.46 -7.02 43.13
C LEU A 184 -67.38 -8.26 43.01
N ALA A 185 -68.33 -8.32 43.95
CA ALA A 185 -69.47 -9.26 44.13
C ALA A 185 -69.18 -10.52 44.98
N LYS A 186 -69.70 -10.63 46.22
CA LYS A 186 -71.10 -10.90 46.65
C LYS A 186 -71.65 -12.23 46.14
N THR A 187 -72.00 -13.12 47.10
CA THR A 187 -73.25 -13.92 47.29
C THR A 187 -72.88 -15.24 48.00
N GLU A 188 -73.30 -15.54 49.25
CA GLU A 188 -74.63 -15.97 49.75
C GLU A 188 -74.72 -17.50 49.96
N ALA A 189 -75.35 -17.92 51.08
CA ALA A 189 -75.77 -19.27 51.52
C ALA A 189 -74.69 -20.26 52.04
N ASP A 190 -74.85 -21.00 53.13
CA ASP A 190 -76.01 -21.45 53.93
C ASP A 190 -75.70 -21.41 55.44
#